data_AF-A0A850LXU2-F1
#
_entry.id   AF-A0A850LXU2-F1
#
_cell.length_a   1.000
_cell.length_b   1.000
_cell.length_c   1.000
_cell.angle_alpha   90.00
_cell.angle_beta   90.00
_cell.angle_gamma   90.00
#
_symmetry.space_group_name_H-M   'P 1'
#
loop_
_entity.id
_entity.type
_entity.pdbx_description
1 polymer ?
#
loop_
_entity_poly.entity_id
_entity_poly.type
_entity_poly.pdbx_seq_one_letter_code
_entity_poly.pdbx_strand_id
1 'polypeptide(L)'
;MDNNNESNKKLIDVKDLKKKIKKELKKELLEEIYTELKSEEKEPTIDISKPTQKKTIIIEKSVEKPVPTEIVKSADIIQVSVSSVLKVASHALKYANSNIPRDEWVEVIGLLAGKLDNDETLHVEDAYPMGHGSAIYAEIKDYKNYVRAFNDIKNKKLFICGWYHSHPSYGLFMSTEDFGTQTRYQTLWNKSIALVIDPYLIDGTSFGFDIFKANIKTKKWFAVPFQVKGALNTKILPDLLKFIDPIIEGKAIYLEYDED
;
A
#
# COMPACT_ATOMS: atom_id res chain seq x y z
N MET A 1 2.30 59.52 25.54
CA MET A 1 1.08 58.96 24.95
C MET A 1 1.40 58.66 23.50
N ASP A 2 1.61 57.36 23.28
CA ASP A 2 1.45 56.53 22.08
C ASP A 2 2.14 56.89 20.76
N ASN A 3 3.19 56.08 20.49
CA ASN A 3 3.82 55.86 19.20
C ASN A 3 2.91 55.01 18.30
N ASN A 4 2.54 55.55 17.14
CA ASN A 4 2.09 54.78 15.99
C ASN A 4 3.29 54.10 15.32
N ASN A 5 3.30 52.78 15.25
CA ASN A 5 4.21 52.03 14.38
C ASN A 5 3.38 51.02 13.57
N GLU A 6 3.11 51.37 12.31
CA GLU A 6 2.45 50.51 11.33
C GLU A 6 3.31 49.27 11.05
N SER A 7 2.79 48.10 11.41
CA SER A 7 3.30 46.81 10.93
C SER A 7 2.27 46.21 9.97
N ASN A 8 2.41 46.56 8.70
CA ASN A 8 1.53 46.15 7.61
C ASN A 8 1.84 44.68 7.21
N LYS A 9 1.13 43.72 7.83
CA LYS A 9 1.26 42.28 7.54
C LYS A 9 0.41 41.93 6.33
N LYS A 10 1.03 41.80 5.15
CA LYS A 10 0.41 41.29 3.91
C LYS A 10 -0.21 39.90 4.18
N LEU A 11 -1.53 39.82 4.31
CA LEU A 11 -2.26 38.56 4.18
C LEU A 11 -2.12 38.10 2.72
N ILE A 12 -1.33 37.05 2.51
CA ILE A 12 -1.31 36.33 1.23
C ILE A 12 -2.68 35.67 1.09
N ASP A 13 -3.46 36.08 0.09
CA ASP A 13 -4.77 35.50 -0.20
C ASP A 13 -4.59 34.02 -0.59
N VAL A 14 -4.93 33.14 0.34
CA VAL A 14 -4.87 31.67 0.22
C VAL A 14 -5.62 31.20 -1.04
N LYS A 15 -6.61 31.97 -1.51
CA LYS A 15 -7.38 31.67 -2.71
C LYS A 15 -6.56 31.82 -4.00
N ASP A 16 -5.69 32.83 -4.05
CA ASP A 16 -4.79 33.07 -5.19
C ASP A 16 -3.65 32.06 -5.21
N LEU A 17 -3.12 31.69 -4.03
CA LEU A 17 -2.11 30.63 -3.93
C LEU A 17 -2.66 29.28 -4.39
N LYS A 18 -3.89 28.92 -3.98
CA LYS A 18 -4.59 27.71 -4.46
C LYS A 18 -4.80 27.73 -5.97
N LYS A 19 -5.14 28.89 -6.55
CA LYS A 19 -5.34 29.05 -7.99
C LYS A 19 -4.03 28.90 -8.77
N LYS A 20 -2.92 29.38 -8.21
CA LYS A 20 -1.58 29.25 -8.81
C LYS A 20 -1.08 27.81 -8.79
N ILE A 21 -1.19 27.13 -7.66
CA ILE A 21 -0.83 25.70 -7.52
C ILE A 21 -1.66 24.83 -8.48
N LYS A 22 -2.97 25.08 -8.59
CA LYS A 22 -3.85 24.36 -9.53
C LYS A 22 -3.42 24.54 -10.99
N LYS A 23 -2.89 25.71 -11.35
CA LYS A 23 -2.44 26.01 -12.71
C LYS A 23 -1.10 25.33 -13.03
N GLU A 24 -0.19 25.26 -12.07
CA GLU A 24 1.11 24.59 -12.22
C GLU A 24 0.94 23.07 -12.34
N LEU A 25 0.16 22.45 -11.44
CA LEU A 25 -0.13 21.01 -11.49
C LEU A 25 -0.80 20.59 -12.81
N LYS A 26 -1.74 21.41 -13.32
CA LYS A 26 -2.40 21.12 -14.60
C LYS A 26 -1.42 21.18 -15.78
N LYS A 27 -0.42 22.06 -15.71
CA LYS A 27 0.60 22.20 -16.77
C LYS A 27 1.56 21.02 -16.75
N GLU A 28 2.04 20.62 -15.58
CA GLU A 28 2.93 19.47 -15.41
C GLU A 28 2.30 18.18 -15.91
N LEU A 29 1.03 17.93 -15.57
CA LEU A 29 0.28 16.77 -16.04
C LEU A 29 0.09 16.74 -17.56
N LEU A 30 -0.09 17.90 -18.20
CA LEU A 30 -0.24 18.01 -19.66
C LEU A 30 1.05 17.70 -20.41
N GLU A 31 2.21 18.09 -19.85
CA GLU A 31 3.52 17.79 -20.44
C GLU A 31 3.87 16.29 -20.31
N GLU A 32 3.48 15.67 -19.19
CA GLU A 32 3.65 14.23 -18.96
C GLU A 32 2.83 13.41 -19.97
N ILE A 33 1.53 13.72 -20.13
CA ILE A 33 0.65 13.09 -21.12
C ILE A 33 1.19 13.26 -22.55
N TYR A 34 1.67 14.46 -22.89
CA TYR A 34 2.22 14.72 -24.23
C TYR A 34 3.52 13.96 -24.51
N THR A 35 4.28 13.66 -23.47
CA THR A 35 5.52 12.87 -23.55
C THR A 35 5.23 11.38 -23.74
N GLU A 36 4.21 10.86 -23.04
CA GLU A 36 3.73 9.48 -23.18
C GLU A 36 3.16 9.21 -24.59
N LEU A 37 2.29 10.08 -25.10
CA LEU A 37 1.71 9.96 -26.44
C LEU A 37 2.78 9.95 -27.56
N LYS A 38 3.89 10.65 -27.36
CA LYS A 38 5.04 10.63 -28.29
C LYS A 38 5.87 9.34 -28.22
N SER A 39 5.81 8.63 -27.09
CA SER A 39 6.53 7.37 -26.89
C SER A 39 5.76 6.16 -27.40
N GLU A 40 4.43 6.26 -27.52
CA GLU A 40 3.56 5.22 -28.08
C GLU A 40 3.66 5.04 -29.60
N GLU A 41 4.06 6.07 -30.36
CA GLU A 41 4.18 5.99 -31.84
C GLU A 41 5.37 5.13 -32.32
N LYS A 42 6.20 4.59 -31.42
CA LYS A 42 7.40 3.79 -31.76
C LYS A 42 7.46 2.48 -30.95
N GLU A 43 6.74 1.45 -31.37
CA GLU A 43 7.28 0.09 -31.64
C GLU A 43 6.18 -0.98 -31.84
N PRO A 44 6.47 -2.07 -32.58
CA PRO A 44 5.47 -2.95 -33.20
C PRO A 44 5.06 -4.15 -32.35
N THR A 45 3.84 -4.64 -32.61
CA THR A 45 3.16 -5.77 -31.97
C THR A 45 3.69 -7.15 -32.40
N ILE A 46 3.81 -8.09 -31.46
CA ILE A 46 4.00 -9.54 -31.74
C ILE A 46 2.88 -10.35 -31.06
N ASP A 47 2.22 -11.17 -31.87
CA ASP A 47 1.09 -12.07 -31.59
C ASP A 47 1.59 -13.50 -31.31
N ILE A 48 1.13 -14.16 -30.24
CA ILE A 48 1.07 -15.62 -30.16
C ILE A 48 -0.13 -16.09 -29.33
N SER A 49 -0.82 -17.09 -29.87
CA SER A 49 -2.12 -17.60 -29.50
C SER A 49 -2.10 -19.01 -28.86
N LYS A 50 -3.12 -19.26 -28.02
CA LYS A 50 -3.81 -20.54 -27.63
C LYS A 50 -3.52 -21.26 -26.29
N PRO A 51 -4.56 -21.95 -25.72
CA PRO A 51 -4.74 -22.14 -24.26
C PRO A 51 -4.75 -23.62 -23.80
N THR A 52 -4.63 -23.89 -22.49
CA THR A 52 -4.97 -25.22 -21.94
C THR A 52 -5.53 -25.21 -20.50
N GLN A 53 -6.82 -25.58 -20.43
CA GLN A 53 -7.61 -26.35 -19.43
C GLN A 53 -7.48 -26.15 -17.90
N LYS A 54 -8.59 -25.67 -17.31
CA LYS A 54 -8.90 -25.59 -15.88
C LYS A 54 -9.23 -26.96 -15.27
N LYS A 55 -8.74 -27.23 -14.05
CA LYS A 55 -9.29 -28.23 -13.12
C LYS A 55 -9.61 -27.54 -11.81
N THR A 56 -10.90 -27.54 -11.45
CA THR A 56 -11.45 -26.96 -10.22
C THR A 56 -11.18 -27.89 -9.04
N ILE A 57 -10.52 -27.39 -8.00
CA ILE A 57 -10.43 -28.04 -6.68
C ILE A 57 -11.10 -27.10 -5.68
N ILE A 58 -12.16 -27.59 -5.05
CA ILE A 58 -12.89 -26.92 -3.98
C ILE A 58 -12.11 -27.19 -2.69
N ILE A 59 -11.64 -26.15 -2.01
CA ILE A 59 -10.98 -26.25 -0.69
C ILE A 59 -11.84 -25.51 0.32
N GLU A 60 -12.39 -26.26 1.28
CA GLU A 60 -13.13 -25.75 2.45
C GLU A 60 -12.15 -25.00 3.38
N LYS A 61 -12.40 -23.69 3.61
CA LYS A 61 -11.55 -22.82 4.46
C LYS A 61 -11.85 -23.12 5.94
N SER A 62 -10.92 -23.79 6.63
CA SER A 62 -10.95 -24.00 8.08
C SER A 62 -10.50 -22.75 8.83
N VAL A 63 -11.31 -22.29 9.79
CA VAL A 63 -11.01 -21.12 10.64
C VAL A 63 -9.95 -21.49 11.68
N GLU A 64 -8.71 -21.06 11.50
CA GLU A 64 -7.61 -21.29 12.46
C GLU A 64 -7.43 -20.13 13.46
N LYS A 65 -7.00 -20.46 14.68
CA LYS A 65 -6.89 -19.55 15.83
C LYS A 65 -5.56 -18.77 15.82
N PRO A 66 -5.55 -17.51 16.30
CA PRO A 66 -4.36 -16.65 16.27
C PRO A 66 -3.22 -17.19 17.16
N VAL A 67 -1.99 -17.12 16.64
CA VAL A 67 -0.75 -17.51 17.35
C VAL A 67 -0.31 -16.37 18.29
N PRO A 68 0.06 -16.64 19.55
CA PRO A 68 0.48 -15.61 20.50
C PRO A 68 1.71 -14.83 20.02
N THR A 69 1.62 -13.50 20.06
CA THR A 69 2.70 -12.58 19.66
C THR A 69 3.56 -12.19 20.88
N GLU A 70 4.87 -12.42 20.81
CA GLU A 70 5.82 -11.95 21.82
C GLU A 70 6.24 -10.49 21.51
N ILE A 71 6.22 -9.61 22.51
CA ILE A 71 6.58 -8.18 22.38
C ILE A 71 8.10 -8.03 22.56
N VAL A 72 8.82 -7.60 21.50
CA VAL A 72 10.27 -7.37 21.54
C VAL A 72 10.59 -5.94 22.00
N LYS A 73 11.58 -5.78 22.90
CA LYS A 73 12.07 -4.49 23.40
C LYS A 73 12.91 -3.72 22.35
N SER A 74 12.40 -2.57 21.91
CA SER A 74 13.06 -1.27 21.66
C SER A 74 14.37 -1.13 20.83
N ALA A 75 14.54 -1.76 19.67
CA ALA A 75 15.63 -1.37 18.75
C ALA A 75 15.18 -0.98 17.32
N ASP A 76 14.11 -1.55 16.77
CA ASP A 76 13.76 -1.34 15.36
C ASP A 76 12.31 -0.80 15.21
N ILE A 77 12.08 0.48 15.52
CA ILE A 77 10.78 1.11 15.20
C ILE A 77 10.76 1.42 13.71
N ILE A 78 9.90 0.74 12.97
CA ILE A 78 9.74 0.97 11.54
C ILE A 78 9.04 2.30 11.30
N GLN A 79 9.57 3.10 10.39
CA GLN A 79 8.92 4.34 9.95
C GLN A 79 8.06 4.04 8.72
N VAL A 80 6.78 4.37 8.75
CA VAL A 80 5.84 4.12 7.64
C VAL A 80 5.35 5.44 7.09
N SER A 81 5.51 5.68 5.79
CA SER A 81 5.04 6.92 5.17
C SER A 81 3.50 6.97 5.12
N VAL A 82 2.94 8.18 5.17
CA VAL A 82 1.50 8.39 4.96
C VAL A 82 1.05 7.82 3.60
N SER A 83 1.88 7.96 2.56
CA SER A 83 1.58 7.42 1.24
C SER A 83 1.38 5.90 1.28
N SER A 84 2.29 5.17 1.94
CA SER A 84 2.17 3.71 2.08
C SER A 84 0.89 3.33 2.81
N VAL A 85 0.59 4.00 3.94
CA VAL A 85 -0.65 3.74 4.70
C VAL A 85 -1.88 3.95 3.83
N LEU A 86 -1.95 5.08 3.11
CA LEU A 86 -3.10 5.39 2.26
C LEU A 86 -3.25 4.40 1.12
N LYS A 87 -2.17 4.00 0.45
CA LYS A 87 -2.24 3.03 -0.66
C LYS A 87 -2.70 1.65 -0.19
N VAL A 88 -2.14 1.16 0.92
CA VAL A 88 -2.53 -0.13 1.51
C VAL A 88 -3.99 -0.10 1.96
N ALA A 89 -4.40 0.95 2.69
CA ALA A 89 -5.77 1.12 3.15
C ALA A 89 -6.77 1.25 2.01
N SER A 90 -6.46 2.05 0.99
CA SER A 90 -7.31 2.19 -0.18
C SER A 90 -7.46 0.85 -0.91
N HIS A 91 -6.39 0.05 -1.00
CA HIS A 91 -6.45 -1.24 -1.69
C HIS A 91 -7.33 -2.23 -0.96
N ALA A 92 -7.18 -2.33 0.36
CA ALA A 92 -8.06 -3.16 1.17
C ALA A 92 -9.53 -2.69 1.09
N LEU A 93 -9.77 -1.37 1.18
CA LEU A 93 -11.12 -0.81 1.14
C LEU A 93 -11.80 -0.93 -0.23
N LYS A 94 -11.05 -0.92 -1.36
CA LYS A 94 -11.61 -1.18 -2.69
C LYS A 94 -12.37 -2.52 -2.75
N TYR A 95 -11.91 -3.51 -1.98
CA TYR A 95 -12.44 -4.88 -2.01
C TYR A 95 -13.21 -5.31 -0.76
N ALA A 96 -13.15 -4.51 0.31
CA ALA A 96 -13.87 -4.79 1.55
C ALA A 96 -14.20 -3.49 2.27
N ASN A 97 -15.42 -3.00 2.07
CA ASN A 97 -15.95 -1.82 2.73
C ASN A 97 -17.47 -1.95 3.00
N SER A 98 -18.07 -0.97 3.67
CA SER A 98 -19.48 -1.00 4.08
C SER A 98 -20.49 -0.98 2.92
N ASN A 99 -20.07 -0.62 1.71
CA ASN A 99 -20.91 -0.60 0.51
C ASN A 99 -20.87 -1.93 -0.25
N ILE A 100 -19.96 -2.84 0.10
CA ILE A 100 -19.84 -4.17 -0.51
C ILE A 100 -20.43 -5.19 0.47
N PRO A 101 -21.32 -6.10 0.03
CA PRO A 101 -21.81 -7.20 0.86
C PRO A 101 -20.65 -7.99 1.47
N ARG A 102 -20.76 -8.33 2.77
CA ARG A 102 -19.65 -8.94 3.51
C ARG A 102 -19.21 -10.29 2.96
N ASP A 103 -20.12 -11.04 2.35
CA ASP A 103 -19.85 -12.31 1.66
C ASP A 103 -19.11 -12.14 0.33
N GLU A 104 -19.02 -10.91 -0.20
CA GLU A 104 -18.23 -10.56 -1.38
C GLU A 104 -16.86 -9.95 -1.03
N TRP A 105 -16.55 -9.78 0.26
CA TRP A 105 -15.25 -9.24 0.67
C TRP A 105 -14.12 -10.19 0.31
N VAL A 106 -13.08 -9.65 -0.33
CA VAL A 106 -11.89 -10.43 -0.73
C VAL A 106 -10.61 -9.87 -0.11
N GLU A 107 -9.67 -10.77 0.17
CA GLU A 107 -8.32 -10.43 0.61
C GLU A 107 -7.56 -9.76 -0.55
N VAL A 108 -6.60 -8.90 -0.22
CA VAL A 108 -5.68 -8.27 -1.19
C VAL A 108 -4.24 -8.57 -0.83
N ILE A 109 -3.31 -8.45 -1.78
CA ILE A 109 -1.86 -8.59 -1.56
C ILE A 109 -1.07 -7.53 -2.34
N GLY A 110 0.07 -7.11 -1.79
CA GLY A 110 0.98 -6.20 -2.48
C GLY A 110 2.38 -6.14 -1.91
N LEU A 111 3.24 -5.36 -2.55
CA LEU A 111 4.63 -5.14 -2.16
C LEU A 111 4.77 -3.87 -1.32
N LEU A 112 5.72 -3.89 -0.38
CA LEU A 112 6.17 -2.73 0.36
C LEU A 112 7.57 -2.33 -0.11
N ALA A 113 7.77 -1.07 -0.43
CA ALA A 113 9.06 -0.53 -0.83
C ALA A 113 9.57 0.51 0.16
N GLY A 114 10.86 0.49 0.41
CA GLY A 114 11.46 1.31 1.44
C GLY A 114 12.95 1.51 1.25
N LYS A 115 13.55 2.14 2.26
CA LYS A 115 14.99 2.35 2.37
C LYS A 115 15.43 2.22 3.83
N LEU A 116 16.73 2.00 4.03
CA LEU A 116 17.36 2.12 5.33
C LEU A 116 17.97 3.52 5.45
N ASP A 117 17.88 4.11 6.65
CA ASP A 117 18.68 5.29 6.98
C ASP A 117 20.07 4.90 7.53
N ASN A 118 20.84 5.90 7.96
CA ASN A 118 22.19 5.71 8.47
C ASN A 118 22.23 4.86 9.75
N ASP A 119 21.15 4.85 10.52
CA ASP A 119 21.01 4.09 11.76
C ASP A 119 20.39 2.70 11.50
N GLU A 120 20.34 2.28 10.23
CA GLU A 120 19.70 1.07 9.74
C GLU A 120 18.21 0.93 10.10
N THR A 121 17.52 2.03 10.36
CA THR A 121 16.07 2.04 10.57
C THR A 121 15.38 1.88 9.22
N LEU A 122 14.39 0.98 9.16
CA LEU A 122 13.58 0.80 7.96
C LEU A 122 12.53 1.91 7.84
N HIS A 123 12.57 2.62 6.71
CA HIS A 123 11.53 3.52 6.25
C HIS A 123 10.76 2.85 5.12
N VAL A 124 9.51 2.44 5.37
CA VAL A 124 8.55 2.01 4.35
C VAL A 124 8.00 3.28 3.70
N GLU A 125 8.44 3.54 2.47
CA GLU A 125 8.18 4.80 1.77
C GLU A 125 7.03 4.68 0.78
N ASP A 126 6.80 3.49 0.21
CA ASP A 126 5.71 3.26 -0.74
C ASP A 126 5.12 1.84 -0.66
N ALA A 127 3.95 1.65 -1.29
CA ALA A 127 3.25 0.37 -1.39
C ALA A 127 2.66 0.16 -2.80
N TYR A 128 2.65 -1.09 -3.27
CA TYR A 128 2.27 -1.46 -4.63
C TYR A 128 1.24 -2.59 -4.60
N PRO A 129 -0.04 -2.32 -4.92
CA PRO A 129 -1.08 -3.35 -5.12
C PRO A 129 -0.66 -4.37 -6.17
N MET A 130 -0.68 -5.67 -5.84
CA MET A 130 -0.29 -6.75 -6.76
C MET A 130 -1.45 -7.70 -7.12
N GLY A 131 -2.47 -7.81 -6.28
CA GLY A 131 -3.66 -8.60 -6.61
C GLY A 131 -4.65 -8.73 -5.45
N HIS A 132 -5.77 -9.41 -5.73
CA HIS A 132 -6.89 -9.62 -4.82
C HIS A 132 -7.57 -10.99 -5.05
N GLY A 133 -8.31 -11.48 -4.05
CA GLY A 133 -9.09 -12.71 -4.11
C GLY A 133 -8.30 -13.92 -4.62
N SER A 134 -8.88 -14.69 -5.54
CA SER A 134 -8.23 -15.89 -6.10
C SER A 134 -6.94 -15.59 -6.88
N ALA A 135 -6.72 -14.35 -7.32
CA ALA A 135 -5.50 -13.96 -8.04
C ALA A 135 -4.26 -13.93 -7.12
N ILE A 136 -4.46 -13.90 -5.79
CA ILE A 136 -3.36 -14.02 -4.81
C ILE A 136 -2.66 -15.38 -4.93
N TYR A 137 -3.43 -16.42 -5.27
CA TYR A 137 -2.97 -17.82 -5.34
C TYR A 137 -2.85 -18.35 -6.77
N ALA A 138 -3.48 -17.69 -7.74
CA ALA A 138 -3.32 -18.02 -9.15
C ALA A 138 -1.93 -17.55 -9.62
N GLU A 139 -1.25 -18.42 -10.38
CA GLU A 139 0.05 -18.12 -10.98
C GLU A 139 0.10 -16.71 -11.59
N ILE A 140 1.25 -16.05 -11.47
CA ILE A 140 1.56 -14.69 -11.95
C ILE A 140 1.25 -14.60 -13.44
N LYS A 141 -0.01 -14.39 -13.79
CA LYS A 141 -0.47 -14.28 -15.17
C LYS A 141 -0.18 -12.90 -15.74
N ASP A 142 0.06 -11.92 -14.88
CA ASP A 142 0.36 -10.56 -15.30
C ASP A 142 1.70 -10.06 -14.76
N TYR A 143 2.77 -10.45 -15.46
CA TYR A 143 4.15 -10.00 -15.19
C TYR A 143 4.31 -8.47 -15.31
N LYS A 144 3.39 -7.78 -16.03
CA LYS A 144 3.47 -6.33 -16.26
C LYS A 144 3.43 -5.53 -14.96
N ASN A 145 2.60 -5.94 -14.01
CA ASN A 145 2.42 -5.24 -12.73
C ASN A 145 3.69 -5.30 -11.88
N TYR A 146 4.34 -6.46 -11.87
CA TYR A 146 5.63 -6.66 -11.20
C TYR A 146 6.75 -5.86 -11.87
N VAL A 147 6.81 -5.83 -13.20
CA VAL A 147 7.81 -5.04 -13.94
C VAL A 147 7.65 -3.55 -13.66
N ARG A 148 6.41 -3.04 -13.71
CA ARG A 148 6.13 -1.63 -13.44
C ARG A 148 6.47 -1.25 -12.01
N ALA A 149 6.04 -2.05 -11.03
CA ALA A 149 6.41 -1.83 -9.63
C ALA A 149 7.92 -1.85 -9.44
N PHE A 150 8.62 -2.82 -10.02
CA PHE A 150 10.08 -2.90 -9.94
C PHE A 150 10.78 -1.68 -10.55
N ASN A 151 10.33 -1.22 -11.72
CA ASN A 151 10.87 -0.03 -12.37
C ASN A 151 10.64 1.23 -11.53
N ASP A 152 9.44 1.43 -10.98
CA ASP A 152 9.14 2.58 -10.13
C ASP A 152 9.94 2.56 -8.82
N ILE A 153 10.01 1.40 -8.15
CA ILE A 153 10.83 1.18 -6.94
C ILE A 153 12.29 1.56 -7.21
N LYS A 154 12.84 1.09 -8.34
CA LYS A 154 14.20 1.39 -8.77
C LYS A 154 14.40 2.88 -9.06
N ASN A 155 13.47 3.51 -9.77
CA ASN A 155 13.53 4.95 -10.09
C ASN A 155 13.51 5.81 -8.83
N LYS A 156 12.73 5.40 -7.82
CA LYS A 156 12.67 6.04 -6.49
C LYS A 156 13.87 5.71 -5.60
N LYS A 157 14.82 4.87 -6.06
CA LYS A 157 15.97 4.38 -5.29
C LYS A 157 15.54 3.68 -3.99
N LEU A 158 14.42 2.99 -4.04
CA LEU A 158 13.92 2.14 -2.96
C LEU A 158 14.25 0.67 -3.26
N PHE A 159 14.04 -0.19 -2.28
CA PHE A 159 14.08 -1.63 -2.46
C PHE A 159 12.82 -2.27 -1.88
N ILE A 160 12.47 -3.49 -2.35
CA ILE A 160 11.36 -4.26 -1.79
C ILE A 160 11.74 -4.68 -0.36
N CYS A 161 11.09 -4.07 0.61
CA CYS A 161 11.37 -4.27 2.03
C CYS A 161 10.36 -5.21 2.71
N GLY A 162 9.30 -5.60 2.00
CA GLY A 162 8.29 -6.48 2.55
C GLY A 162 7.11 -6.62 1.62
N TRP A 163 6.03 -7.09 2.20
CA TRP A 163 4.75 -7.30 1.54
C TRP A 163 3.62 -6.97 2.50
N TYR A 164 2.42 -6.80 1.96
CA TYR A 164 1.23 -6.67 2.77
C TYR A 164 0.12 -7.54 2.22
N HIS A 165 -0.81 -7.91 3.08
CA HIS A 165 -2.09 -8.48 2.68
C HIS A 165 -3.21 -8.00 3.60
N SER A 166 -4.47 -8.18 3.17
CA SER A 166 -5.63 -7.84 4.00
C SER A 166 -6.31 -9.05 4.63
N HIS A 167 -6.94 -8.81 5.77
CA HIS A 167 -7.79 -9.74 6.51
C HIS A 167 -9.15 -9.10 6.81
N PRO A 168 -10.07 -9.02 5.82
CA PRO A 168 -11.33 -8.33 6.00
C PRO A 168 -12.19 -8.91 7.14
N SER A 169 -12.24 -8.20 8.27
CA SER A 169 -12.94 -8.61 9.50
C SER A 169 -12.38 -9.86 10.19
N TYR A 170 -11.15 -10.30 9.91
CA TYR A 170 -10.53 -11.41 10.66
C TYR A 170 -9.61 -10.91 11.79
N GLY A 171 -9.25 -9.63 11.77
CA GLY A 171 -8.25 -9.04 12.68
C GLY A 171 -6.81 -9.19 12.19
N LEU A 172 -5.88 -8.76 13.04
CA LEU A 172 -4.48 -8.58 12.68
C LEU A 172 -3.63 -9.72 13.24
N PHE A 173 -3.46 -10.78 12.43
CA PHE A 173 -2.63 -11.92 12.76
C PHE A 173 -2.02 -12.51 11.49
N MET A 174 -1.02 -13.38 11.67
CA MET A 174 -0.37 -14.09 10.56
C MET A 174 -0.79 -15.57 10.55
N SER A 175 -1.17 -16.08 9.39
CA SER A 175 -1.56 -17.47 9.16
C SER A 175 -0.36 -18.42 8.98
N THR A 176 -0.64 -19.71 8.85
CA THR A 176 0.38 -20.73 8.54
C THR A 176 0.93 -20.54 7.11
N GLU A 177 0.07 -20.21 6.16
CA GLU A 177 0.41 -19.91 4.77
C GLU A 177 1.34 -18.70 4.68
N ASP A 178 1.05 -17.66 5.47
CA ASP A 178 1.88 -16.44 5.50
C ASP A 178 3.30 -16.72 5.98
N PHE A 179 3.50 -17.77 6.79
CA PHE A 179 4.84 -18.16 7.24
C PHE A 179 5.71 -18.59 6.07
N GLY A 180 5.14 -19.28 5.09
CA GLY A 180 5.83 -19.68 3.86
C GLY A 180 6.25 -18.47 3.04
N THR A 181 5.34 -17.52 2.83
CA THR A 181 5.62 -16.27 2.12
C THR A 181 6.68 -15.45 2.86
N GLN A 182 6.49 -15.20 4.15
CA GLN A 182 7.43 -14.42 4.95
C GLN A 182 8.82 -15.06 5.00
N THR A 183 8.91 -16.39 5.07
CA THR A 183 10.21 -17.08 5.05
C THR A 183 10.96 -16.82 3.74
N ARG A 184 10.27 -16.79 2.59
CA ARG A 184 10.89 -16.46 1.29
C ARG A 184 11.42 -15.02 1.29
N TYR A 185 10.61 -14.06 1.72
CA TYR A 185 11.02 -12.66 1.82
C TYR A 185 12.20 -12.45 2.78
N GLN A 186 12.15 -13.07 3.97
CA GLN A 186 13.25 -12.99 4.95
C GLN A 186 14.51 -13.75 4.55
N THR A 187 14.41 -14.71 3.61
CA THR A 187 15.58 -15.36 3.02
C THR A 187 16.30 -14.42 2.05
N LEU A 188 15.55 -13.62 1.28
CA LEU A 188 16.11 -12.61 0.38
C LEU A 188 16.65 -11.41 1.16
N TRP A 189 15.94 -10.97 2.20
CA TRP A 189 16.35 -9.89 3.08
C TRP A 189 15.87 -10.12 4.51
N ASN A 190 16.79 -10.43 5.43
CA ASN A 190 16.48 -10.84 6.80
C ASN A 190 15.65 -9.84 7.63
N LYS A 191 15.66 -8.56 7.27
CA LYS A 191 14.86 -7.51 7.92
C LYS A 191 13.47 -7.34 7.29
N SER A 192 13.12 -8.14 6.29
CA SER A 192 11.84 -8.04 5.59
C SER A 192 10.63 -8.21 6.52
N ILE A 193 9.55 -7.49 6.22
CA ILE A 193 8.35 -7.39 7.05
C ILE A 193 7.10 -7.86 6.30
N ALA A 194 6.10 -8.28 7.06
CA ALA A 194 4.74 -8.49 6.58
C ALA A 194 3.80 -7.49 7.26
N LEU A 195 3.02 -6.73 6.50
CA LEU A 195 1.97 -5.87 7.05
C LEU A 195 0.61 -6.54 6.82
N VAL A 196 -0.17 -6.68 7.88
CA VAL A 196 -1.55 -7.18 7.80
C VAL A 196 -2.48 -6.03 8.03
N ILE A 197 -3.42 -5.79 7.13
CA ILE A 197 -4.44 -4.75 7.27
C ILE A 197 -5.83 -5.36 7.35
N ASP A 198 -6.63 -4.95 8.34
CA ASP A 198 -8.06 -5.24 8.38
C ASP A 198 -8.82 -3.93 8.09
N PRO A 199 -9.42 -3.78 6.90
CA PRO A 199 -10.16 -2.57 6.55
C PRO A 199 -11.35 -2.30 7.50
N TYR A 200 -11.87 -3.33 8.17
CA TYR A 200 -12.93 -3.18 9.16
C TYR A 200 -12.47 -2.45 10.44
N LEU A 201 -11.17 -2.46 10.74
CA LEU A 201 -10.58 -1.79 11.90
C LEU A 201 -10.18 -0.33 11.63
N ILE A 202 -10.39 0.17 10.40
CA ILE A 202 -10.16 1.57 10.04
C ILE A 202 -11.38 2.41 10.46
N ASP A 203 -11.57 2.57 11.76
CA ASP A 203 -12.76 3.16 12.38
C ASP A 203 -12.51 4.54 13.02
N GLY A 204 -11.30 5.08 12.85
CA GLY A 204 -10.87 6.33 13.45
C GLY A 204 -10.12 6.18 14.78
N THR A 205 -10.05 4.97 15.32
CA THR A 205 -9.31 4.67 16.56
C THR A 205 -7.92 4.10 16.27
N SER A 206 -7.80 3.33 15.18
CA SER A 206 -6.55 2.69 14.75
C SER A 206 -6.26 2.98 13.27
N PHE A 207 -5.05 2.63 12.82
CA PHE A 207 -4.72 2.61 11.39
C PHE A 207 -5.25 1.35 10.68
N GLY A 208 -5.80 0.39 11.43
CA GLY A 208 -6.33 -0.88 10.94
C GLY A 208 -5.26 -1.88 10.49
N PHE A 209 -3.98 -1.68 10.83
CA PHE A 209 -2.92 -2.61 10.44
C PHE A 209 -1.88 -2.81 11.54
N ASP A 210 -1.18 -3.95 11.47
CA ASP A 210 0.02 -4.26 12.25
C ASP A 210 1.12 -4.81 11.34
N ILE A 211 2.37 -4.74 11.83
CA ILE A 211 3.55 -5.23 11.12
C ILE A 211 4.15 -6.41 11.88
N PHE A 212 4.51 -7.46 11.15
CA PHE A 212 5.02 -8.70 11.70
C PHE A 212 6.34 -9.13 11.06
N LYS A 213 7.13 -9.86 11.85
CA LYS A 213 8.28 -10.65 11.40
C LYS A 213 8.21 -12.05 11.95
N ALA A 214 8.85 -12.99 11.24
CA ALA A 214 8.96 -14.38 11.67
C ALA A 214 10.35 -14.66 12.24
N ASN A 215 10.42 -15.38 13.36
CA ASN A 215 11.64 -16.10 13.69
C ASN A 215 11.60 -17.46 12.98
N ILE A 216 12.31 -17.56 11.86
CA ILE A 216 12.30 -18.73 10.98
C ILE A 216 12.71 -20.02 11.74
N LYS A 217 13.62 -19.91 12.70
CA LYS A 217 14.11 -21.07 13.48
C LYS A 217 13.05 -21.61 14.45
N THR A 218 12.35 -20.71 15.13
CA THR A 218 11.36 -21.09 16.16
C THR A 218 9.93 -21.18 15.62
N LYS A 219 9.71 -20.75 14.37
CA LYS A 219 8.40 -20.65 13.72
C LYS A 219 7.39 -19.77 14.48
N LYS A 220 7.90 -18.73 15.15
CA LYS A 220 7.09 -17.76 15.90
C LYS A 220 6.94 -16.44 15.16
N TRP A 221 5.83 -15.76 15.40
CA TRP A 221 5.54 -14.41 14.92
C TRP A 221 5.82 -13.36 15.99
N PHE A 222 6.28 -12.19 15.56
CA PHE A 222 6.57 -11.04 16.42
C PHE A 222 5.98 -9.80 15.77
N ALA A 223 5.17 -9.05 16.50
CA ALA A 223 4.76 -7.71 16.10
C ALA A 223 5.98 -6.78 16.18
N VAL A 224 6.13 -5.95 15.17
CA VAL A 224 7.20 -4.97 15.07
C VAL A 224 6.60 -3.59 15.32
N PRO A 225 7.10 -2.84 16.31
CA PRO A 225 6.61 -1.49 16.55
C PRO A 225 6.87 -0.60 15.34
N PHE A 226 5.92 0.29 15.04
CA PHE A 226 6.05 1.23 13.93
C PHE A 226 5.54 2.62 14.32
N GLN A 227 5.93 3.62 13.53
CA GLN A 227 5.45 4.99 13.60
C GLN A 227 5.08 5.48 12.20
N VAL A 228 3.93 6.13 12.08
CA VAL A 228 3.51 6.75 10.82
C VAL A 228 4.14 8.14 10.71
N LYS A 229 4.98 8.33 9.69
CA LYS A 229 5.73 9.56 9.44
C LYS A 229 4.86 10.59 8.73
N GLY A 230 4.37 11.57 9.47
CA GLY A 230 3.59 12.69 8.95
C GLY A 230 2.48 13.12 9.91
N ALA A 231 1.63 14.06 9.47
CA ALA A 231 0.51 14.55 10.27
C ALA A 231 -0.78 13.72 10.10
N LEU A 232 -0.66 12.44 9.72
CA LEU A 232 -1.82 11.56 9.59
C LEU A 232 -2.21 11.04 10.98
N ASN A 233 -3.39 11.45 11.44
CA ASN A 233 -4.00 10.95 12.66
C ASN A 233 -5.07 9.90 12.31
N THR A 234 -5.18 8.85 13.13
CA THR A 234 -6.20 7.81 12.98
C THR A 234 -7.61 8.40 12.89
N LYS A 235 -7.92 9.45 13.65
CA LYS A 235 -9.25 10.10 13.66
C LYS A 235 -9.69 10.64 12.30
N ILE A 236 -8.76 11.14 11.48
CA ILE A 236 -9.07 11.73 10.16
C ILE A 236 -8.96 10.71 9.02
N LEU A 237 -8.40 9.53 9.30
CA LEU A 237 -8.11 8.54 8.29
C LEU A 237 -9.37 8.03 7.57
N PRO A 238 -10.49 7.68 8.25
CA PRO A 238 -11.70 7.25 7.56
C PRO A 238 -12.26 8.32 6.61
N ASP A 239 -12.27 9.58 7.03
CA ASP A 239 -12.78 10.69 6.22
C ASP A 239 -11.86 11.01 5.04
N LEU A 240 -10.55 10.90 5.25
CA LEU A 240 -9.55 11.06 4.19
C LEU A 240 -9.68 9.96 3.13
N LEU A 241 -9.89 8.71 3.55
CA LEU A 241 -10.09 7.56 2.66
C LEU A 241 -11.37 7.75 1.84
N LYS A 242 -12.50 8.09 2.49
CA LYS A 242 -13.75 8.43 1.80
C LYS A 242 -13.61 9.59 0.80
N PHE A 243 -12.72 10.55 1.07
CA PHE A 243 -12.47 11.66 0.15
C PHE A 243 -11.69 11.22 -1.10
N ILE A 244 -10.79 10.24 -0.95
CA ILE A 244 -10.02 9.71 -2.09
C ILE A 244 -10.74 8.58 -2.83
N ASP A 245 -11.73 7.92 -2.22
CA ASP A 245 -12.53 6.84 -2.84
C ASP A 245 -13.17 7.22 -4.20
N PRO A 246 -13.80 8.40 -4.39
CA PRO A 246 -14.36 8.79 -5.71
C PRO A 246 -13.27 9.12 -6.74
N ILE A 247 -12.08 9.51 -6.27
CA ILE A 247 -10.91 9.74 -7.12
C ILE A 247 -10.40 8.39 -7.62
N ILE A 248 -10.49 7.35 -6.79
CA ILE A 248 -10.15 5.95 -7.10
C ILE A 248 -11.12 5.35 -8.12
N GLU A 249 -12.43 5.57 -8.00
CA GLU A 249 -13.44 5.03 -8.93
C GLU A 249 -13.46 5.73 -10.30
N GLY A 250 -12.91 6.96 -10.42
CA GLY A 250 -13.07 7.80 -11.62
C GLY A 250 -11.79 8.14 -12.38
N LYS A 251 -10.59 7.88 -11.83
CA LYS A 251 -9.29 8.05 -12.51
C LYS A 251 -8.20 7.41 -11.66
N ALA A 252 -7.57 6.36 -12.19
CA ALA A 252 -6.48 5.61 -11.56
C ALA A 252 -5.46 6.53 -10.87
N ILE A 253 -5.63 6.75 -9.57
CA ILE A 253 -4.62 7.40 -8.77
C ILE A 253 -3.83 6.35 -8.00
N TYR A 254 -4.39 5.23 -7.53
CA TYR A 254 -3.57 4.22 -6.81
C TYR A 254 -4.02 2.76 -6.85
N LEU A 255 -5.07 2.37 -7.57
CA LEU A 255 -5.71 1.08 -7.30
C LEU A 255 -5.95 0.22 -8.52
N GLU A 256 -4.93 -0.62 -8.68
CA GLU A 256 -4.81 -1.70 -9.63
C GLU A 256 -4.63 -1.26 -11.07
N TYR A 257 -3.67 -1.95 -11.64
CA TYR A 257 -3.39 -1.97 -13.04
C TYR A 257 -4.39 -2.95 -13.67
N ASP A 258 -5.68 -2.61 -13.59
CA ASP A 258 -6.72 -3.42 -14.20
C ASP A 258 -6.65 -3.23 -15.72
N GLU A 259 -6.21 -4.32 -16.36
CA GLU A 259 -6.75 -4.94 -17.57
C GLU A 259 -7.49 -4.02 -18.54
N ASP A 260 -6.83 -3.70 -19.67
CA ASP A 260 -7.51 -3.46 -20.94
C ASP A 260 -8.18 -4.74 -21.47
#